data_AF-A0A1G2YXV9-F1
#
_entry.id   AF-A0A1G2YXV9-F1
#
_cell.length_a   1.000
_cell.length_b   1.000
_cell.length_c   1.000
_cell.angle_alpha   90.00
_cell.angle_beta   90.00
_cell.angle_gamma   90.00
#
_symmetry.space_group_name_H-M   'P 1'
#
loop_
_entity.id
_entity.type
_entity.pdbx_description
1 polymer ?
#
loop_
_entity_poly.entity_id
_entity_poly.type
_entity_poly.pdbx_seq_one_letter_code
_entity_poly.pdbx_strand_id
1 'polypeptide(L)'
;MAADNSIYFTAGRGRFRVAPFVGNTWVGVVNLPVDVEGNLKGCCPGIAPDGSFMVFYSIRPGALDGTETDLYLTLRRPDGTWTRPRNMGPRINTGYYEFGARISPDKKYMFFTRSNGWNLGPVCDTADIYWVELKEYLAEAKTW
;
A
#
# COMPACT_ATOMS: atom_id res chain seq x y z
N MET A 1 -4.24 -9.31 -4.54
CA MET A 1 -4.58 -10.69 -4.12
C MET A 1 -3.31 -11.31 -3.57
N ALA A 2 -3.39 -12.03 -2.46
CA ALA A 2 -2.25 -12.81 -1.96
C ALA A 2 -2.22 -14.20 -2.64
N ALA A 3 -1.15 -14.97 -2.43
CA ALA A 3 -0.94 -16.27 -3.06
C ALA A 3 -1.94 -17.34 -2.58
N ASP A 4 -2.57 -17.13 -1.41
CA ASP A 4 -3.67 -17.95 -0.89
C ASP A 4 -5.04 -17.60 -1.51
N ASN A 5 -5.07 -16.73 -2.53
CA ASN A 5 -6.25 -16.15 -3.17
C ASN A 5 -7.09 -15.22 -2.27
N SER A 6 -6.62 -14.90 -1.07
CA SER A 6 -7.27 -13.90 -0.23
C SER A 6 -7.20 -12.51 -0.88
N ILE A 7 -8.32 -11.78 -0.82
CA ILE A 7 -8.43 -10.44 -1.40
C ILE A 7 -8.29 -9.41 -0.30
N TYR A 8 -7.31 -8.53 -0.46
CA TYR A 8 -7.07 -7.39 0.42
C TYR A 8 -7.55 -6.13 -0.30
N PHE A 9 -8.37 -5.33 0.39
CA PHE A 9 -8.97 -4.14 -0.20
C PHE A 9 -9.26 -3.09 0.86
N THR A 10 -9.52 -1.87 0.39
CA THR A 10 -9.95 -0.75 1.23
C THR A 10 -11.44 -0.50 1.05
N ALA A 11 -12.14 -0.30 2.16
CA ALA A 11 -13.57 0.01 2.15
C ALA A 11 -13.90 1.10 3.19
N GLY A 12 -14.88 1.96 2.86
CA GLY A 12 -15.22 3.11 3.68
C GLY A 12 -14.09 4.15 3.74
N ARG A 13 -14.00 4.91 4.83
CA ARG A 13 -13.00 5.98 5.03
C ARG A 13 -11.57 5.44 5.27
N GLY A 14 -11.02 4.66 4.34
CA GLY A 14 -9.63 4.18 4.37
C GLY A 14 -9.36 2.99 5.30
N ARG A 15 -10.38 2.18 5.64
CA ARG A 15 -10.18 0.97 6.45
C ARG A 15 -9.80 -0.21 5.56
N PHE A 16 -8.78 -0.95 5.96
CA PHE A 16 -8.35 -2.16 5.29
C PHE A 16 -9.21 -3.35 5.69
N ARG A 17 -9.48 -4.23 4.72
CA ARG A 17 -10.26 -5.44 4.90
C ARG A 17 -9.63 -6.58 4.12
N VAL A 18 -9.92 -7.81 4.56
CA VAL A 18 -9.59 -9.04 3.84
C VAL A 18 -10.86 -9.85 3.64
N ALA A 19 -11.01 -10.40 2.44
CA ALA A 19 -11.93 -11.51 2.15
C ALA A 19 -11.09 -12.77 2.02
N PRO A 20 -11.03 -13.64 3.06
CA PRO A 20 -10.25 -14.86 3.03
C PRO A 20 -10.81 -15.84 2.01
N PHE A 21 -9.95 -16.60 1.34
CA PHE A 21 -10.37 -17.65 0.42
C PHE A 21 -10.31 -19.03 1.08
N VAL A 22 -11.45 -19.67 1.27
CA VAL A 22 -11.59 -20.96 1.97
C VAL A 22 -12.57 -21.83 1.20
N GLY A 23 -12.20 -23.09 0.91
CA GLY A 23 -13.11 -24.03 0.27
C GLY A 23 -13.56 -23.59 -1.13
N ASN A 24 -12.67 -22.99 -1.90
CA ASN A 24 -12.93 -22.48 -3.25
C ASN A 24 -13.92 -21.29 -3.32
N THR A 25 -14.08 -20.54 -2.23
CA THR A 25 -14.90 -19.33 -2.18
C THR A 25 -14.31 -18.27 -1.25
N TRP A 26 -14.70 -17.01 -1.42
CA TRP A 26 -14.38 -15.95 -0.47
C TRP A 26 -15.41 -15.93 0.66
N VAL A 27 -14.93 -16.06 1.89
CA VAL A 27 -15.78 -16.06 3.09
C VAL A 27 -15.91 -14.66 3.69
N GLY A 28 -16.65 -14.55 4.80
CA GLY A 28 -16.99 -13.30 5.46
C GLY A 28 -15.80 -12.34 5.60
N VAL A 29 -16.03 -11.08 5.20
CA VAL A 29 -15.02 -10.03 5.20
C VAL A 29 -14.59 -9.68 6.62
N VAL A 30 -13.29 -9.67 6.85
CA VAL A 30 -12.68 -9.33 8.15
C VAL A 30 -12.01 -7.96 8.05
N ASN A 31 -12.20 -7.10 9.06
CA ASN A 31 -11.45 -5.86 9.16
C ASN A 31 -9.99 -6.16 9.52
N LEU A 32 -9.05 -5.52 8.81
CA LEU A 32 -7.64 -5.58 9.18
C LEU A 32 -7.33 -4.41 10.11
N PRO A 33 -6.92 -4.68 11.37
CA PRO A 33 -6.56 -3.63 12.33
C PRO A 33 -5.17 -3.10 12.02
N VAL A 34 -5.00 -2.49 10.85
CA VAL A 34 -3.79 -1.74 10.53
C VAL A 34 -3.86 -0.44 11.30
N ASP A 35 -2.92 -0.24 12.20
CA ASP A 35 -2.84 0.95 13.04
C ASP A 35 -2.37 2.16 12.24
N VAL A 36 -3.31 2.79 11.53
CA VAL A 36 -3.10 4.05 10.82
C VAL A 36 -3.20 5.23 11.79
N GLU A 37 -2.18 5.42 12.65
CA GLU A 37 -2.12 6.62 13.48
C GLU A 37 -2.16 7.91 12.64
N GLY A 38 -2.86 8.93 13.14
CA GLY A 38 -3.07 10.20 12.46
C GLY A 38 -4.26 10.19 11.49
N ASN A 39 -4.21 11.06 10.47
CA ASN A 39 -5.27 11.21 9.46
C ASN A 39 -4.97 10.43 8.16
N LEU A 40 -4.18 9.34 8.23
CA LEU A 40 -3.91 8.53 7.04
C LEU A 40 -5.20 7.88 6.53
N LYS A 41 -5.43 7.98 5.23
CA LYS A 41 -6.58 7.41 4.52
C LYS A 41 -6.05 6.45 3.48
N GLY A 42 -5.69 5.25 3.93
CA GLY A 42 -5.11 4.24 3.07
C GLY A 42 -6.05 3.83 1.93
N CYS A 43 -5.54 3.76 0.70
CA CYS A 43 -6.22 3.15 -0.43
C CYS A 43 -5.38 2.04 -1.07
N CYS A 44 -6.10 1.13 -1.71
CA CYS A 44 -5.60 0.39 -2.85
C CYS A 44 -4.35 -0.46 -2.50
N PRO A 45 -4.46 -1.36 -1.51
CA PRO A 45 -3.33 -2.06 -0.94
C PRO A 45 -2.69 -3.06 -1.91
N GLY A 46 -1.36 -3.00 -2.02
CA GLY A 46 -0.50 -4.03 -2.56
C GLY A 46 -0.01 -4.95 -1.44
N ILE A 47 -0.67 -6.11 -1.30
CA ILE A 47 -0.26 -7.17 -0.37
C ILE A 47 0.87 -8.03 -0.96
N ALA A 48 1.85 -8.41 -0.15
CA ALA A 48 2.84 -9.41 -0.54
C ALA A 48 2.18 -10.78 -0.82
N PRO A 49 2.72 -11.58 -1.75
CA PRO A 49 2.16 -12.91 -2.05
C PRO A 49 1.98 -13.80 -0.82
N ASP A 50 2.91 -13.77 0.14
CA ASP A 50 2.82 -14.55 1.38
C ASP A 50 2.07 -13.84 2.52
N GLY A 51 1.51 -12.65 2.26
CA GLY A 51 0.82 -11.83 3.25
C GLY A 51 1.73 -11.27 4.36
N SER A 52 3.06 -11.30 4.20
CA SER A 52 4.01 -10.85 5.24
C SER A 52 4.10 -9.34 5.40
N PHE A 53 3.78 -8.58 4.35
CA PHE A 53 3.74 -7.11 4.39
C PHE A 53 2.74 -6.57 3.39
N MET A 54 2.38 -5.30 3.57
CA MET A 54 1.46 -4.57 2.70
C MET A 54 2.00 -3.16 2.45
N VAL A 55 1.90 -2.73 1.19
CA VAL A 55 2.15 -1.34 0.78
C VAL A 55 0.84 -0.72 0.34
N PHE A 56 0.57 0.50 0.76
CA PHE A 56 -0.62 1.24 0.33
C PHE A 56 -0.26 2.71 0.19
N TYR A 57 -1.09 3.48 -0.52
CA TYR A 57 -0.92 4.93 -0.56
C TYR A 57 -1.91 5.64 0.35
N SER A 58 -1.53 6.80 0.83
CA SER A 58 -2.40 7.73 1.54
C SER A 58 -2.08 9.14 1.08
N ILE A 59 -3.07 10.04 1.16
CA ILE A 59 -2.80 11.48 1.07
C ILE A 59 -1.71 11.82 2.09
N ARG A 60 -0.68 12.52 1.63
CA ARG A 60 0.44 13.01 2.42
C ARG A 60 -0.07 13.98 3.48
N PRO A 61 0.29 13.81 4.77
CA PRO A 61 0.02 14.81 5.78
C PRO A 61 0.61 16.17 5.38
N GLY A 62 -0.23 17.20 5.26
CA GLY A 62 0.20 18.53 4.85
C GLY A 62 0.32 18.76 3.34
N ALA A 63 -0.21 17.87 2.51
CA ALA A 63 -0.32 18.08 1.06
C ALA A 63 -0.95 19.44 0.73
N LEU A 64 -0.33 20.19 -0.19
CA LEU A 64 -0.68 21.59 -0.50
C LEU A 64 -2.13 21.74 -1.01
N ASP A 65 -2.60 20.77 -1.79
CA ASP A 65 -3.98 20.71 -2.32
C ASP A 65 -4.81 19.57 -1.71
N GLY A 66 -4.24 18.82 -0.76
CA GLY A 66 -4.90 17.69 -0.12
C GLY A 66 -4.99 16.43 -0.99
N THR A 67 -4.28 16.34 -2.11
CA THR A 67 -4.35 15.18 -3.02
C THR A 67 -3.02 14.47 -3.24
N GLU A 68 -1.88 15.11 -2.96
CA GLU A 68 -0.56 14.45 -3.04
C GLU A 68 -0.52 13.18 -2.21
N THR A 69 -0.08 12.07 -2.81
CA THR A 69 -0.08 10.75 -2.16
C THR A 69 1.31 10.19 -2.01
N ASP A 70 1.57 9.59 -0.84
CA ASP A 70 2.79 8.85 -0.53
C ASP A 70 2.49 7.36 -0.34
N LEU A 71 3.46 6.50 -0.65
CA LEU A 71 3.46 5.08 -0.29
C LEU A 71 3.92 4.86 1.16
N TYR A 72 3.20 3.97 1.84
CA TYR A 72 3.45 3.53 3.20
C TYR A 72 3.54 2.01 3.25
N LEU A 73 4.46 1.51 4.08
CA LEU A 73 4.71 0.08 4.32
C LEU A 73 4.27 -0.30 5.73
N THR A 74 3.59 -1.44 5.87
CA THR A 74 3.31 -2.10 7.15
C THR A 74 3.65 -3.59 7.06
N LEU A 75 4.18 -4.15 8.16
CA LEU A 75 4.57 -5.54 8.27
C LEU A 75 3.53 -6.32 9.08
N ARG A 76 3.30 -7.57 8.71
CA ARG A 76 2.51 -8.49 9.52
C ARG A 76 3.39 -9.10 10.62
N ARG A 77 2.95 -8.99 11.87
CA ARG A 77 3.60 -9.57 13.03
C ARG A 77 3.26 -11.06 13.21
N PRO A 78 4.08 -11.82 13.95
CA PRO A 78 3.80 -13.24 14.23
C PRO A 78 2.46 -13.48 14.94
N ASP A 79 1.99 -12.53 15.74
CA ASP A 79 0.69 -12.57 16.43
C ASP A 79 -0.51 -12.26 15.51
N GLY A 80 -0.27 -12.03 14.22
CA GLY A 80 -1.28 -11.72 13.22
C GLY A 80 -1.67 -10.24 13.15
N THR A 81 -1.14 -9.38 14.03
CA THR A 81 -1.34 -7.93 13.96
C THR A 81 -0.46 -7.29 12.89
N TRP A 82 -0.67 -5.99 12.63
CA TRP A 82 0.10 -5.22 11.66
C TRP A 82 0.93 -4.15 12.38
N THR A 83 2.16 -3.94 11.93
CA THR A 83 2.98 -2.83 12.43
C THR A 83 2.38 -1.50 12.04
N ARG A 84 2.75 -0.45 12.78
CA ARG A 84 2.42 0.91 12.39
C ARG A 84 2.95 1.18 10.97
N PRO A 85 2.12 1.69 10.04
CA PRO A 85 2.57 2.06 8.71
C PRO A 85 3.62 3.16 8.77
N ARG A 86 4.63 3.04 7.91
CA ARG A 86 5.70 4.02 7.80
C ARG A 86 5.86 4.48 6.37
N ASN A 87 6.10 5.77 6.21
CA ASN A 87 6.38 6.40 4.91
C ASN A 87 7.63 5.75 4.33
N MET A 88 7.58 5.35 3.05
CA MET A 88 8.68 4.64 2.38
C MET A 88 9.87 5.55 2.01
N GLY A 89 9.83 6.83 2.41
CA GLY A 89 10.94 7.75 2.35
C GLY A 89 11.17 8.38 0.97
N PRO A 90 12.11 9.34 0.89
CA PRO A 90 12.27 10.22 -0.27
C PRO A 90 12.84 9.54 -1.53
N ARG A 91 13.33 8.29 -1.40
CA ARG A 91 13.78 7.49 -2.56
C ARG A 91 12.59 7.01 -3.39
N ILE A 92 11.44 6.78 -2.75
CA ILE A 92 10.21 6.31 -3.39
C ILE A 92 9.22 7.46 -3.52
N ASN A 93 8.96 8.16 -2.41
CA ASN A 93 7.99 9.23 -2.33
C ASN A 93 8.64 10.56 -2.74
N THR A 94 8.09 11.24 -3.75
CA THR A 94 8.70 12.44 -4.34
C THR A 94 7.77 13.64 -4.28
N GLY A 95 8.09 14.76 -4.93
CA GLY A 95 7.13 15.87 -5.09
C GLY A 95 5.89 15.51 -5.92
N TYR A 96 5.83 14.30 -6.46
CA TYR A 96 4.76 13.78 -7.29
C TYR A 96 3.83 12.86 -6.49
N TYR A 97 2.87 12.27 -7.20
CA TYR A 97 1.86 11.39 -6.63
C TYR A 97 2.30 9.94 -6.79
N GLU A 98 2.53 9.24 -5.69
CA GLU A 98 2.82 7.80 -5.73
C GLU A 98 1.63 6.96 -5.25
N PHE A 99 1.25 5.97 -6.07
CA PHE A 99 0.11 5.10 -5.79
C PHE A 99 0.21 3.74 -6.49
N GLY A 100 -0.78 2.87 -6.23
CA GLY A 100 -0.98 1.67 -7.03
C GLY A 100 0.08 0.56 -6.85
N ALA A 101 0.76 0.51 -5.70
CA ALA A 101 1.82 -0.47 -5.44
C ALA A 101 1.39 -1.93 -5.71
N ARG A 102 2.27 -2.72 -6.32
CA ARG A 102 2.14 -4.16 -6.58
C ARG A 102 3.47 -4.86 -6.29
N ILE A 103 3.39 -6.03 -5.67
CA ILE A 103 4.57 -6.78 -5.21
C ILE A 103 4.80 -7.96 -6.15
N SER A 104 6.06 -8.17 -6.55
CA SER A 104 6.44 -9.32 -7.38
C SER A 104 6.19 -10.65 -6.65
N PRO A 105 5.95 -11.76 -7.38
CA PRO A 105 5.73 -13.08 -6.77
C PRO A 105 6.85 -13.53 -5.82
N ASP A 106 8.10 -13.16 -6.13
CA ASP A 106 9.28 -13.48 -5.32
C ASP A 106 9.58 -12.46 -4.20
N LYS A 107 8.73 -11.43 -4.06
CA LYS A 107 8.85 -10.32 -3.09
C LYS A 107 10.12 -9.47 -3.23
N LYS A 108 10.88 -9.63 -4.32
CA LYS A 108 12.10 -8.85 -4.54
C LYS A 108 11.81 -7.44 -5.01
N TYR A 109 10.72 -7.25 -5.76
CA TYR A 109 10.42 -5.97 -6.40
C TYR A 109 9.03 -5.46 -6.02
N MET A 110 8.93 -4.15 -5.92
CA MET A 110 7.67 -3.42 -5.92
C MET A 110 7.58 -2.59 -7.19
N PHE A 111 6.42 -2.65 -7.84
CA PHE A 111 6.04 -1.77 -8.95
C PHE A 111 5.00 -0.77 -8.44
N PHE A 112 5.05 0.47 -8.89
CA PHE A 112 4.11 1.51 -8.48
C PHE A 112 3.99 2.58 -9.57
N THR A 113 2.93 3.37 -9.49
CA THR A 113 2.72 4.50 -10.39
C THR A 113 3.24 5.77 -9.75
N ARG A 114 3.92 6.59 -10.54
CA ARG A 114 4.18 7.99 -10.21
C ARG A 114 3.50 8.88 -11.24
N SER A 115 2.73 9.86 -10.79
CA SER A 115 1.99 10.81 -11.64
C SER A 115 2.35 12.24 -11.27
N ASN A 116 2.35 13.16 -12.25
CA ASN A 116 2.47 14.60 -11.98
C ASN A 116 1.16 15.27 -11.54
N GLY A 117 0.06 14.52 -11.47
CA GLY A 117 -1.20 14.96 -10.90
C GLY A 117 -2.35 13.96 -11.06
N TRP A 118 -3.56 14.41 -10.73
CA TRP A 118 -4.83 13.66 -10.85
C TRP A 118 -5.81 14.31 -11.82
N ASN A 119 -5.38 15.28 -12.62
CA ASN A 119 -6.22 16.01 -13.54
C ASN A 119 -6.69 15.09 -14.67
N LEU A 120 -7.99 14.81 -14.64
CA LEU A 120 -8.70 14.09 -15.70
C LEU A 120 -9.33 15.05 -16.73
N GLY A 121 -8.96 16.34 -16.66
CA GLY A 121 -9.41 17.39 -17.56
C GLY A 121 -8.63 17.45 -18.90
N PRO A 122 -8.75 18.57 -19.65
CA PRO A 122 -8.19 18.69 -21.00
C PRO A 122 -6.65 18.68 -21.05
N VAL A 123 -6.01 19.06 -19.94
CA VAL A 123 -4.57 18.85 -19.70
C VAL A 123 -4.47 17.62 -18.83
N CYS A 124 -4.16 16.49 -19.45
CA CYS A 124 -3.98 15.23 -18.74
C CYS A 124 -2.61 15.24 -18.06
N ASP A 125 -2.62 14.94 -16.77
CA ASP A 125 -1.39 14.55 -16.08
C ASP A 125 -0.85 13.25 -16.66
N THR A 126 0.48 13.11 -16.63
CA THR A 126 1.18 11.91 -17.12
C THR A 126 1.56 11.03 -15.94
N ALA A 127 1.41 9.73 -16.14
CA ALA A 127 1.76 8.73 -15.15
C ALA A 127 2.60 7.62 -15.79
N ASP A 128 3.64 7.19 -15.08
CA ASP A 128 4.50 6.08 -15.48
C ASP A 128 4.61 5.04 -14.38
N ILE A 129 5.00 3.82 -14.76
CA ILE A 129 5.27 2.72 -13.83
C ILE A 129 6.75 2.70 -13.48
N TYR A 130 7.03 2.75 -12.19
CA TYR A 130 8.35 2.64 -11.59
C TYR A 130 8.48 1.33 -10.84
N TRP A 131 9.71 0.94 -10.54
CA TRP A 131 9.99 -0.22 -9.70
C TRP A 131 11.19 0.01 -8.78
N VAL A 132 11.22 -0.71 -7.67
CA VAL A 132 12.33 -0.73 -6.71
C VAL A 132 12.57 -2.14 -6.19
N GLU A 133 13.82 -2.45 -5.82
CA GLU A 133 14.13 -3.64 -5.02
C GLU A 133 13.76 -3.41 -3.55
N LEU A 134 13.06 -4.38 -2.94
CA LEU A 134 12.50 -4.26 -1.59
C LEU A 134 13.46 -4.60 -0.45
N LYS A 135 14.65 -5.15 -0.77
CA LYS A 135 15.58 -5.71 0.22
C LYS A 135 15.94 -4.72 1.34
N GLU A 136 16.30 -3.50 0.98
CA GLU A 136 16.68 -2.45 1.94
C GLU A 136 15.47 -2.01 2.78
N TYR A 137 14.33 -1.73 2.14
CA TYR A 137 13.11 -1.28 2.79
C TYR A 137 12.55 -2.30 3.79
N LEU A 138 12.60 -3.60 3.46
CA LEU A 138 12.15 -4.65 4.36
C LEU A 138 13.13 -4.91 5.52
N ALA A 139 14.43 -4.68 5.31
CA ALA A 139 15.43 -4.79 6.36
C ALA A 139 15.29 -3.64 7.37
N GLU A 140 15.20 -2.40 6.86
CA GLU A 140 14.89 -1.22 7.67
C GLU A 140 13.58 -1.43 8.43
N ALA A 141 12.56 -1.95 7.76
CA ALA A 141 11.24 -2.11 8.37
C ALA A 141 11.20 -3.03 9.60
N LYS A 142 12.11 -3.98 9.70
CA LYS A 142 12.23 -4.90 10.84
C LYS A 142 12.92 -4.28 12.06
N THR A 143 13.56 -3.14 11.89
CA THR A 143 14.24 -2.40 12.97
C THR A 143 13.36 -1.36 13.65
N TRP A 144 12.11 -1.23 13.19
CA TRP A 144 11.12 -0.27 13.67
C TRP A 144 10.18 -0.90 14.71
#